data_AF-A0A6J1PHP3-F1
#
_entry.id   AF-A0A6J1PHP3-F1
#
_cell.length_a   1.000
_cell.length_b   1.000
_cell.length_c   1.000
_cell.angle_alpha   90.00
_cell.angle_beta   90.00
_cell.angle_gamma   90.00
#
_symmetry.space_group_name_H-M   'P 1'
#
loop_
_entity.id
_entity.type
_entity.pdbx_description
1 polymer ?
#
loop_
_entity_poly.entity_id
_entity_poly.type
_entity_poly.pdbx_seq_one_letter_code
_entity_poly.pdbx_strand_id
1 'polypeptide(L)' 'MPLFGKSQKSPAEVVKALKEAVNALERGDKKVEKAQEDVSKNLVHIKNMLYGTAETEPQ' A
#
# COMPACT_ATOMS: atom_id res chain seq x y z
N MET A 1 -12.20 -21.98 11.89
CA MET A 1 -11.27 -21.04 12.54
C MET A 1 -10.42 -20.41 11.45
N PRO A 2 -10.40 -19.08 11.26
CA PRO A 2 -9.58 -18.49 10.20
C PRO A 2 -8.11 -18.55 10.68
N LEU A 3 -7.40 -19.60 10.28
CA LEU A 3 -6.04 -19.89 10.76
C LEU A 3 -4.93 -19.06 10.10
N PHE A 4 -5.27 -18.15 9.18
CA PHE A 4 -4.30 -17.22 8.59
C PHE A 4 -5.02 -15.91 8.28
N GLY A 5 -5.14 -15.03 9.27
CA GLY A 5 -5.41 -13.63 8.99
C GLY A 5 -4.27 -13.13 8.10
N LYS A 6 -4.58 -12.66 6.88
CA LYS A 6 -3.60 -12.01 6.01
C LYS A 6 -2.87 -10.97 6.87
N SER A 7 -1.54 -11.09 7.02
CA SER A 7 -0.75 -10.13 7.78
C SER A 7 -0.98 -8.75 7.14
N GLN A 8 -1.89 -7.97 7.72
CA GLN A 8 -2.15 -6.63 7.27
C GLN A 8 -0.95 -5.80 7.67
N LYS A 9 -0.32 -5.17 6.68
CA LYS A 9 0.73 -4.20 6.94
C LYS A 9 0.18 -3.14 7.89
N SER A 10 0.93 -2.83 8.93
CA SER A 10 0.61 -1.71 9.80
C SER A 10 0.60 -0.40 9.01
N PRO A 11 -0.12 0.64 9.49
CA PRO A 11 -0.13 1.95 8.83
C PRO A 11 1.29 2.50 8.58
N ALA A 12 2.20 2.32 9.55
CA ALA A 12 3.59 2.76 9.43
C ALA A 12 4.34 2.05 8.28
N GLU A 13 4.13 0.74 8.12
CA GLU A 13 4.73 -0.02 7.03
C GLU A 13 4.18 0.37 5.66
N VAL A 14 2.89 0.68 5.56
CA VAL A 14 2.29 1.16 4.30
C VAL A 14 2.83 2.54 3.92
N VAL A 15 2.95 3.46 4.89
CA VAL A 15 3.53 4.78 4.64
C VAL A 15 4.99 4.68 4.23
N LYS A 16 5.78 3.82 4.90
CA LYS A 16 7.18 3.59 4.54
C LYS A 16 7.30 3.04 3.11
N ALA A 17 6.51 2.03 2.76
CA ALA A 17 6.51 1.44 1.44
C ALA A 17 6.08 2.43 0.35
N LEU A 18 5.08 3.27 0.62
CA LEU A 18 4.66 4.33 -0.31
C LEU A 18 5.79 5.33 -0.56
N LYS A 19 6.47 5.78 0.51
CA LYS A 19 7.61 6.72 0.38
C LYS A 19 8.73 6.15 -0.47
N GLU A 20 9.10 4.89 -0.26
CA GLU A 20 10.13 4.20 -1.04
C GLU A 20 9.75 4.08 -2.52
N ALA A 21 8.48 3.76 -2.81
CA ALA A 21 7.98 3.65 -4.18
C ALA A 21 7.93 5.01 -4.91
N VAL A 22 7.51 6.08 -4.23
CA VAL A 22 7.55 7.46 -4.79
C VAL A 22 8.99 7.88 -5.09
N ASN A 23 9.92 7.66 -4.17
CA ASN A 23 11.33 7.96 -4.41
C ASN A 23 11.90 7.18 -5.61
N ALA A 24 11.44 5.94 -5.82
CA ALA A 24 11.85 5.14 -6.98
C ALA A 24 11.26 5.65 -8.30
N LEU A 25 10.02 6.17 -8.29
CA LEU A 25 9.41 6.85 -9.43
C LEU A 25 10.18 8.11 -9.82
N GLU A 26 10.50 8.95 -8.82
CA GLU A 26 11.22 10.22 -9.04
C GLU A 26 12.61 10.02 -9.63
N ARG A 27 13.29 8.93 -9.28
CA ARG A 27 14.61 8.58 -9.86
C ARG A 27 14.55 8.16 -11.32
N GLY A 28 13.38 7.74 -11.83
CA GLY A 28 13.23 7.32 -13.23
C GLY A 28 14.02 6.06 -13.59
N ASP A 29 14.26 5.17 -12.61
CA ASP A 29 15.02 3.94 -12.81
C ASP A 29 14.30 2.96 -13.77
N LYS A 30 15.01 1.95 -14.29
CA LYS A 30 14.48 0.90 -15.21
C LYS A 30 13.26 0.10 -14.68
N LYS A 31 12.82 0.35 -13.45
CA LYS A 31 11.67 -0.30 -12.78
C LYS A 31 10.50 0.67 -12.56
N VAL A 32 10.40 1.75 -13.34
CA VAL A 32 9.37 2.79 -13.16
C VAL A 32 7.95 2.23 -13.15
N GLU A 33 7.63 1.26 -14.01
CA GLU A 33 6.30 0.62 -14.05
C GLU A 33 5.98 -0.12 -12.74
N LYS A 34 6.99 -0.80 -12.17
CA LYS A 34 6.83 -1.49 -10.90
C LYS A 34 6.62 -0.50 -9.75
N ALA A 35 7.38 0.58 -9.73
CA ALA A 35 7.24 1.64 -8.74
C ALA A 35 5.86 2.32 -8.85
N GLN A 36 5.35 2.53 -10.07
CA GLN A 36 4.01 3.08 -10.31
C GLN A 36 2.91 2.14 -9.77
N GLU A 37 3.02 0.84 -10.03
CA GLU A 37 2.09 -0.16 -9.52
C GLU A 37 2.11 -0.19 -7.99
N ASP A 38 3.29 -0.12 -7.37
CA ASP A 38 3.45 -0.13 -5.91
C ASP A 38 2.89 1.14 -5.26
N VAL A 39 3.07 2.32 -5.87
CA VAL A 39 2.42 3.56 -5.42
C VAL A 39 0.90 3.38 -5.45
N SER A 40 0.35 2.89 -6.56
CA SER A 40 -1.09 2.70 -6.73
C SER A 40 -1.68 1.76 -5.67
N LYS A 41 -1.02 0.62 -5.42
CA LYS A 41 -1.45 -0.36 -4.40
C LYS A 41 -1.42 0.22 -2.99
N ASN A 42 -0.35 0.92 -2.61
CA ASN A 42 -0.24 1.49 -1.26
C ASN A 42 -1.25 2.63 -1.04
N LEU A 43 -1.55 3.45 -2.07
CA LEU A 43 -2.60 4.46 -1.98
C LEU A 43 -3.99 3.84 -1.76
N VAL A 44 -4.29 2.73 -2.44
CA VAL A 44 -5.55 1.99 -2.21
C VAL A 44 -5.60 1.43 -0.79
N HIS A 45 -4.50 0.88 -0.27
CA HIS A 45 -4.45 0.43 1.12
C HIS A 45 -4.71 1.56 2.11
N ILE A 46 -4.08 2.73 1.94
CA ILE A 46 -4.30 3.89 2.80
C ILE A 46 -5.77 4.33 2.73
N LYS A 47 -6.33 4.45 1.53
CA LYS A 47 -7.75 4.77 1.34
C LYS A 47 -8.64 3.79 2.11
N ASN A 48 -8.38 2.50 1.99
CA ASN A 48 -9.19 1.47 2.64
C ASN A 48 -9.00 1.46 4.16
N MET A 49 -7.82 1.81 4.69
CA MET A 49 -7.63 1.97 6.14
C MET A 49 -8.47 3.14 6.67
N LEU A 50 -8.46 4.28 5.97
CA LEU A 50 -9.14 5.49 6.42
C LEU A 50 -10.66 5.45 6.25
N TYR A 51 -11.15 4.85 5.16
CA TYR A 51 -12.55 4.91 4.76
C TYR A 51 -13.24 3.54 4.74
N GLY A 52 -12.51 2.47 5.05
CA GLY A 52 -12.99 1.11 4.87
C GLY A 52 -13.14 0.73 3.39
N THR A 53 -13.75 -0.42 3.17
CA THR A 53 -14.25 -0.87 1.87
C THR A 53 -15.75 -1.15 1.97
N ALA A 54 -16.39 -1.51 0.86
CA ALA A 54 -17.78 -1.97 0.88
C ALA A 54 -18.02 -3.17 1.82
N GLU A 55 -16.98 -3.95 2.13
CA GLU A 55 -17.07 -5.17 2.94
C GLU A 55 -16.28 -5.10 4.27
N THR A 56 -15.52 -4.04 4.51
CA THR A 56 -14.62 -3.95 5.68
C THR A 56 -14.67 -2.58 6.30
N GLU A 57 -14.95 -2.50 7.60
CA GLU A 57 -14.89 -1.25 8.35
C GLU A 57 -13.45 -0.68 8.39
N PRO A 58 -13.28 0.65 8.56
CA PRO A 58 -11.98 1.30 8.71
C PRO A 58 -11.15 0.66 9.84
N GLN A 59 -9.82 0.58 9.66
CA GLN A 59 -8.89 -0.01 10.64
C GLN A 59 -7.94 1.01 11.25
#